data_AF-C7YPS2-F1
#
_entry.id   AF-C7YPS2-F1
#
_cell.length_a   1.000
_cell.length_b   1.000
_cell.length_c   1.000
_cell.angle_alpha   90.00
_cell.angle_beta   90.00
_cell.angle_gamma   90.00
#
_symmetry.space_group_name_H-M   'P 1'
#
loop_
_entity.id
_entity.type
_entity.pdbx_description
1 polymer ?
#
loop_
_entity_poly.entity_id
_entity_poly.type
_entity_poly.pdbx_seq_one_letter_code
_entity_poly.pdbx_strand_id
1 'polypeptide(L)'
;MADSEKNPESAPSLPPKEPPQLEKPEAVTGAGDESQTKPELSSTAADSDMSPKGDHVRGEKSKARSEGTRSYSAVVSGESDQKENQNLSKSKDKVDVPIKMDMDIKGDHADSDAMDLDGSKTTMESWDDAPAYQAPPAARTTGLPPMAEEFETPDEFSGFDSSSFSRRKEDAKTQEEIARLRRHVNDLHRKLSNITTDKQIAEEKAERLADRVNSLKQRMSSNMTEVERSSETLAAKVEELTDENNLLREQLNDAQSHIFSLQPYRKDLTPEEVGQDYETLVEQVQDWVQKFMDPWLEDHKEGIDTLMSVSRKRTPEANKFKRVLHQYPDLVHASFFPETDEDILASMILRYLHDNIFQTVLYGAIHNYVEVVSFIENNMQVAVEPKRDLFSVRSWTAEAYNALLSAPPFRSVRDRRRKEMTVELADIFKIFVKKDKWQWFCENLSDRCVGPAMKLYEKMQVSTHHFYLDINPYIVWAGGELSASPEFIESVPKLDCQNILKNRKAFSLDKLDTPPSKKELYHRLLNVCTIAPALYMRQIGQRDAIKEPMVVRKQQMLVAWGPEEKRRAYRENGDQTLVSHLYSSKSLGEGWAPFWK
;
A
#
# COMPACT_ATOMS: atom_id res chain seq x y z
N MET A 1 -6.92 -44.33 -39.87
CA MET A 1 -5.90 -45.37 -39.80
C MET A 1 -5.31 -45.29 -38.40
N ALA A 2 -5.38 -46.38 -37.63
CA ALA A 2 -4.93 -46.49 -36.23
C ALA A 2 -5.68 -45.55 -35.23
N ASP A 3 -6.28 -45.97 -34.10
CA ASP A 3 -6.18 -47.15 -33.22
C ASP A 3 -4.93 -47.22 -32.34
N SER A 4 -5.02 -47.53 -31.02
CA SER A 4 -6.20 -47.73 -30.16
C SER A 4 -5.82 -47.71 -28.66
N GLU A 5 -6.81 -48.00 -27.78
CA GLU A 5 -6.69 -48.43 -26.35
C GLU A 5 -6.47 -47.34 -25.27
N LYS A 6 -7.02 -47.43 -24.04
CA LYS A 6 -8.14 -48.23 -23.47
C LYS A 6 -8.71 -47.56 -22.19
N ASN A 7 -9.92 -47.94 -21.79
CA ASN A 7 -10.64 -47.54 -20.55
C ASN A 7 -10.55 -48.69 -19.48
N PRO A 8 -11.02 -48.59 -18.20
CA PRO A 8 -12.44 -48.36 -17.86
C PRO A 8 -12.83 -47.68 -16.51
N GLU A 9 -14.10 -47.25 -16.45
CA GLU A 9 -15.11 -47.33 -15.36
C GLU A 9 -14.80 -46.94 -13.88
N SER A 10 -15.54 -45.93 -13.40
CA SER A 10 -16.55 -46.09 -12.31
C SER A 10 -17.52 -44.89 -12.27
N ALA A 11 -18.73 -45.09 -11.71
CA ALA A 11 -19.89 -44.18 -11.87
C ALA A 11 -20.40 -43.57 -10.51
N PRO A 12 -21.43 -42.71 -10.48
CA PRO A 12 -21.48 -41.57 -9.54
C PRO A 12 -22.40 -41.71 -8.31
N SER A 13 -22.26 -40.74 -7.39
CA SER A 13 -23.08 -40.56 -6.17
C SER A 13 -23.97 -39.31 -6.23
N LEU A 14 -25.12 -39.34 -5.54
CA LEU A 14 -26.21 -38.36 -5.61
C LEU A 14 -26.13 -37.22 -4.56
N PRO A 15 -26.81 -36.07 -4.78
CA PRO A 15 -26.85 -34.94 -3.85
C PRO A 15 -27.83 -35.12 -2.67
N PRO A 16 -27.68 -34.35 -1.56
CA PRO A 16 -28.62 -34.32 -0.45
C PRO A 16 -29.93 -33.57 -0.77
N LYS A 17 -30.97 -33.77 0.07
CA LYS A 17 -32.36 -33.36 -0.18
C LYS A 17 -32.80 -32.12 0.61
N GLU A 18 -33.82 -31.43 0.09
CA GLU A 18 -34.66 -30.49 0.84
C GLU A 18 -35.66 -31.21 1.78
N PRO A 19 -36.15 -30.55 2.85
CA PRO A 19 -37.33 -30.97 3.62
C PRO A 19 -38.65 -30.49 2.97
N PRO A 20 -39.80 -31.14 3.27
CA PRO A 20 -41.04 -30.97 2.50
C PRO A 20 -41.96 -29.83 2.98
N GLN A 21 -42.82 -29.36 2.07
CA GLN A 21 -44.04 -28.60 2.39
C GLN A 21 -45.13 -29.53 2.93
N LEU A 22 -46.08 -28.98 3.70
CA LEU A 22 -47.28 -29.70 4.16
C LEU A 22 -48.54 -29.12 3.51
N GLU A 23 -49.53 -29.97 3.24
CA GLU A 23 -50.69 -29.62 2.41
C GLU A 23 -51.80 -28.85 3.15
N LYS A 24 -52.65 -28.24 2.32
CA LYS A 24 -53.86 -27.48 2.65
C LYS A 24 -55.03 -28.43 2.97
N PRO A 25 -56.11 -27.93 3.58
CA PRO A 25 -57.43 -28.30 3.08
C PRO A 25 -58.40 -27.13 2.82
N GLU A 26 -59.36 -27.43 1.97
CA GLU A 26 -60.58 -26.68 1.65
C GLU A 26 -61.67 -26.91 2.74
N ALA A 27 -62.78 -26.18 2.87
CA ALA A 27 -63.23 -24.86 2.39
C ALA A 27 -64.53 -24.49 3.19
N VAL A 28 -65.60 -24.03 2.51
CA VAL A 28 -67.00 -23.86 2.98
C VAL A 28 -67.38 -22.47 3.58
N THR A 29 -68.07 -21.71 2.73
CA THR A 29 -69.14 -20.69 2.92
C THR A 29 -69.58 -20.24 4.34
N GLY A 30 -69.83 -18.92 4.47
CA GLY A 30 -70.71 -18.35 5.50
C GLY A 30 -71.06 -16.87 5.23
N ALA A 31 -72.31 -16.48 5.46
CA ALA A 31 -72.80 -15.10 5.40
C ALA A 31 -73.66 -14.79 6.64
N GLY A 32 -73.92 -13.50 6.91
CA GLY A 32 -74.51 -13.00 8.17
C GLY A 32 -73.46 -12.19 8.94
N ASP A 33 -73.50 -10.87 9.14
CA ASP A 33 -74.60 -9.87 9.30
C ASP A 33 -75.02 -9.65 10.78
N GLU A 34 -75.51 -8.44 11.06
CA GLU A 34 -76.17 -7.95 12.29
C GLU A 34 -75.37 -7.79 13.61
N SER A 35 -75.09 -6.52 13.92
CA SER A 35 -75.69 -5.78 15.06
C SER A 35 -75.38 -6.11 16.55
N GLN A 36 -74.88 -5.07 17.24
CA GLN A 36 -75.12 -4.76 18.68
C GLN A 36 -74.42 -5.69 19.72
N THR A 37 -74.20 -5.35 21.01
CA THR A 37 -74.73 -4.25 21.85
C THR A 37 -73.70 -3.75 22.90
N LYS A 38 -73.91 -2.53 23.42
CA LYS A 38 -73.41 -1.99 24.72
C LYS A 38 -74.12 -2.71 25.91
N PRO A 39 -73.88 -2.43 27.23
CA PRO A 39 -72.92 -1.51 27.88
C PRO A 39 -72.20 -2.09 29.14
N GLU A 40 -71.49 -1.23 29.91
CA GLU A 40 -71.44 -1.12 31.40
C GLU A 40 -71.15 -2.35 32.31
N LEU A 41 -70.60 -2.24 33.54
CA LEU A 41 -70.55 -1.14 34.53
C LEU A 41 -69.34 -1.35 35.52
N SER A 42 -68.92 -0.28 36.22
CA SER A 42 -68.29 -0.15 37.57
C SER A 42 -67.51 -1.32 38.25
N SER A 43 -66.50 -1.10 39.13
CA SER A 43 -66.54 -0.17 40.28
C SER A 43 -65.20 -0.05 41.06
N THR A 44 -64.99 1.11 41.73
CA THR A 44 -64.39 1.36 43.09
C THR A 44 -63.07 0.71 43.57
N ALA A 45 -62.22 1.34 44.42
CA ALA A 45 -62.08 2.74 44.91
C ALA A 45 -60.82 2.89 45.82
N ALA A 46 -60.59 4.13 46.32
CA ALA A 46 -59.91 4.49 47.60
C ALA A 46 -58.35 4.48 47.65
N ASP A 47 -57.63 5.40 48.32
CA ASP A 47 -58.03 6.71 48.91
C ASP A 47 -56.82 7.63 49.28
N SER A 48 -57.09 8.82 49.84
CA SER A 48 -56.18 9.79 50.53
C SER A 48 -55.19 10.59 49.63
N ASP A 49 -55.09 11.93 49.62
CA ASP A 49 -55.57 13.05 50.48
C ASP A 49 -54.78 13.21 51.81
N MET A 50 -54.38 14.39 52.34
CA MET A 50 -54.85 15.78 52.12
C MET A 50 -53.75 16.86 52.27
N SER A 51 -54.12 18.13 51.99
CA SER A 51 -53.33 19.38 52.23
C SER A 51 -53.56 19.96 53.64
N PRO A 52 -52.89 21.07 54.07
CA PRO A 52 -53.55 22.39 53.95
C PRO A 52 -52.63 23.63 53.79
N LYS A 53 -53.25 24.83 53.71
CA LYS A 53 -52.66 26.18 53.51
C LYS A 53 -52.41 26.97 54.82
N GLY A 54 -51.73 28.11 54.73
CA GLY A 54 -51.79 29.21 55.71
C GLY A 54 -51.09 30.50 55.24
N ASP A 55 -51.74 31.66 55.37
CA ASP A 55 -51.27 32.99 54.90
C ASP A 55 -50.91 33.94 56.08
N HIS A 56 -49.89 34.80 55.93
CA HIS A 56 -49.98 36.28 56.06
C HIS A 56 -48.64 37.05 56.20
N VAL A 57 -48.51 38.10 55.37
CA VAL A 57 -48.08 39.50 55.67
C VAL A 57 -47.27 39.77 56.95
N ARG A 58 -46.03 40.27 56.81
CA ARG A 58 -45.57 41.69 57.05
C ARG A 58 -44.05 41.78 56.81
N GLY A 59 -43.46 42.98 56.72
CA GLY A 59 -42.01 43.17 56.66
C GLY A 59 -41.58 44.58 57.09
N GLU A 60 -40.28 44.80 57.31
CA GLU A 60 -39.68 46.15 57.37
C GLU A 60 -38.14 46.17 57.16
N LYS A 61 -37.52 47.36 57.29
CA LYS A 61 -36.17 47.72 56.79
C LYS A 61 -35.06 47.56 57.83
N SER A 62 -33.83 47.22 57.40
CA SER A 62 -32.53 47.84 57.82
C SER A 62 -31.32 47.08 57.21
N LYS A 63 -30.06 47.55 57.23
CA LYS A 63 -29.39 48.82 56.82
C LYS A 63 -27.93 48.77 57.31
N ALA A 64 -26.95 49.17 56.47
CA ALA A 64 -25.49 49.28 56.78
C ALA A 64 -24.75 47.93 56.96
N ARG A 65 -23.41 47.80 56.83
CA ARG A 65 -22.29 48.70 56.43
C ARG A 65 -21.14 47.81 55.86
N SER A 66 -20.60 48.07 54.66
CA SER A 66 -19.29 48.72 54.33
C SER A 66 -18.02 47.86 54.40
N GLU A 67 -16.99 48.31 53.64
CA GLU A 67 -15.60 47.81 53.50
C GLU A 67 -15.39 46.65 52.49
N GLY A 68 -14.45 46.75 51.53
CA GLY A 68 -13.73 47.94 51.07
C GLY A 68 -12.55 47.69 50.11
N THR A 69 -12.49 48.46 49.00
CA THR A 69 -11.32 48.64 48.08
C THR A 69 -10.79 47.39 47.33
N ARG A 70 -10.08 47.49 46.19
CA ARG A 70 -9.66 48.67 45.39
C ARG A 70 -9.70 48.37 43.88
N SER A 71 -10.07 49.38 43.09
CA SER A 71 -9.97 49.40 41.63
C SER A 71 -8.51 49.47 41.14
N TYR A 72 -8.26 48.99 39.91
CA TYR A 72 -7.62 49.84 38.89
C TYR A 72 -8.27 49.65 37.51
N SER A 73 -8.33 50.72 36.72
CA SER A 73 -9.09 50.77 35.46
C SER A 73 -8.55 51.85 34.49
N ALA A 74 -8.42 51.49 33.22
CA ALA A 74 -8.40 52.39 32.05
C ALA A 74 -8.97 51.59 30.87
N VAL A 75 -9.98 51.97 30.10
CA VAL A 75 -10.59 53.29 29.78
C VAL A 75 -9.72 54.18 28.91
N VAL A 76 -9.89 54.01 27.60
CA VAL A 76 -10.05 55.13 26.64
C VAL A 76 -11.31 54.81 25.84
N SER A 77 -12.25 55.75 25.79
CA SER A 77 -13.48 55.64 25.00
C SER A 77 -13.36 56.47 23.70
N GLY A 78 -14.12 56.10 22.68
CA GLY A 78 -14.16 56.82 21.40
C GLY A 78 -15.40 56.45 20.60
N GLU A 79 -16.55 57.03 20.96
CA GLU A 79 -17.80 56.90 20.20
C GLU A 79 -17.83 57.91 19.05
N SER A 80 -18.28 57.47 17.87
CA SER A 80 -18.86 58.35 16.86
C SER A 80 -19.77 57.55 15.92
N ASP A 81 -21.08 57.75 16.03
CA ASP A 81 -22.05 57.24 15.06
C ASP A 81 -21.83 57.84 13.67
N GLN A 82 -21.90 57.00 12.63
CA GLN A 82 -22.57 57.41 11.39
C GLN A 82 -23.08 56.20 10.59
N LYS A 83 -24.31 56.34 10.08
CA LYS A 83 -24.89 55.43 9.07
C LYS A 83 -24.52 55.99 7.70
N GLU A 84 -24.08 55.16 6.75
CA GLU A 84 -24.79 55.11 5.46
C GLU A 84 -24.50 53.88 4.58
N ASN A 85 -25.30 53.84 3.52
CA ASN A 85 -25.54 52.85 2.48
C ASN A 85 -24.33 52.31 1.68
N GLN A 86 -24.44 51.00 1.38
CA GLN A 86 -24.31 50.39 0.03
C GLN A 86 -22.97 50.28 -0.73
N ASN A 87 -22.85 49.10 -1.36
CA ASN A 87 -22.26 48.80 -2.68
C ASN A 87 -20.72 48.66 -2.85
N LEU A 88 -20.41 47.87 -3.89
CA LEU A 88 -19.10 47.48 -4.43
C LEU A 88 -18.24 46.56 -3.52
N SER A 89 -17.45 45.63 -4.07
CA SER A 89 -17.32 45.19 -5.48
C SER A 89 -16.82 43.75 -5.61
N LYS A 90 -17.34 43.01 -6.60
CA LYS A 90 -16.64 41.84 -7.18
C LYS A 90 -15.46 42.35 -8.02
N SER A 91 -14.22 42.06 -7.64
CA SER A 91 -13.05 42.22 -8.51
C SER A 91 -12.66 40.87 -9.12
N LYS A 92 -13.11 40.64 -10.37
CA LYS A 92 -12.40 39.73 -11.28
C LYS A 92 -11.26 40.53 -11.89
N ASP A 93 -10.02 40.10 -11.67
CA ASP A 93 -8.91 40.49 -12.53
C ASP A 93 -8.35 39.26 -13.23
N LYS A 94 -8.41 39.28 -14.56
CA LYS A 94 -7.61 38.41 -15.44
C LYS A 94 -6.27 39.10 -15.66
N VAL A 95 -5.18 38.39 -15.48
CA VAL A 95 -3.86 38.81 -15.99
C VAL A 95 -3.41 37.76 -16.99
N ASP A 96 -3.79 37.97 -18.26
CA ASP A 96 -3.27 37.22 -19.40
C ASP A 96 -1.90 37.81 -19.80
N VAL A 97 -0.79 37.15 -19.44
CA VAL A 97 0.56 37.47 -19.96
C VAL A 97 1.27 36.16 -20.33
N PRO A 98 1.74 35.98 -21.58
CA PRO A 98 2.41 34.76 -22.00
C PRO A 98 3.91 34.79 -21.67
N ILE A 99 4.47 33.65 -21.27
CA ILE A 99 5.91 33.42 -21.23
C ILE A 99 6.26 32.26 -22.16
N LYS A 100 6.74 32.60 -23.36
CA LYS A 100 7.72 31.77 -24.06
C LYS A 100 9.08 32.07 -23.45
N MET A 101 9.86 31.02 -23.16
CA MET A 101 11.31 31.12 -23.13
C MET A 101 11.89 29.92 -23.88
N ASP A 102 12.27 30.18 -25.13
CA ASP A 102 13.23 29.36 -25.83
C ASP A 102 14.60 29.60 -25.17
N MET A 103 15.36 28.55 -24.84
CA MET A 103 16.77 28.67 -24.44
C MET A 103 17.62 27.65 -25.18
N ASP A 104 18.29 28.11 -26.24
CA ASP A 104 19.49 27.47 -26.76
C ASP A 104 20.58 27.45 -25.69
N ILE A 105 21.17 26.28 -25.44
CA ILE A 105 22.47 26.18 -24.75
C ILE A 105 23.39 25.31 -25.61
N LYS A 106 24.34 25.96 -26.27
CA LYS A 106 25.60 25.38 -26.76
C LYS A 106 26.71 25.78 -25.79
N GLY A 107 27.68 24.89 -25.53
CA GLY A 107 28.90 25.27 -24.81
C GLY A 107 29.63 24.11 -24.11
N ASP A 108 30.36 23.35 -24.91
CA ASP A 108 31.70 22.81 -24.66
C ASP A 108 32.06 22.04 -23.35
N HIS A 109 32.41 20.77 -23.58
CA HIS A 109 33.52 19.99 -23.00
C HIS A 109 34.30 20.50 -21.76
N ALA A 110 34.39 19.62 -20.76
CA ALA A 110 35.64 19.25 -20.10
C ALA A 110 35.56 17.78 -19.62
N ASP A 111 36.71 17.12 -19.46
CA ASP A 111 36.82 15.67 -19.18
C ASP A 111 36.69 15.30 -17.69
N SER A 112 36.20 14.09 -17.40
CA SER A 112 36.64 13.31 -16.22
C SER A 112 36.28 11.82 -16.35
N ASP A 113 37.32 11.03 -16.62
CA ASP A 113 37.54 9.58 -16.46
C ASP A 113 36.38 8.59 -16.17
N ALA A 114 36.40 7.49 -16.92
CA ALA A 114 35.54 6.32 -16.72
C ALA A 114 36.12 5.34 -15.69
N MET A 115 35.21 4.63 -15.00
CA MET A 115 35.49 3.36 -14.31
C MET A 115 34.31 2.41 -14.56
N ASP A 116 34.44 1.55 -15.58
CA ASP A 116 33.53 0.42 -15.77
C ASP A 116 33.79 -0.64 -14.70
N LEU A 117 32.74 -1.10 -14.01
CA LEU A 117 32.77 -2.31 -13.20
C LEU A 117 31.56 -3.21 -13.52
N ASP A 118 31.86 -4.41 -14.00
CA ASP A 118 30.89 -5.39 -14.49
C ASP A 118 30.17 -6.10 -13.34
N GLY A 119 28.86 -5.88 -13.24
CA GLY A 119 27.97 -6.45 -12.23
C GLY A 119 27.52 -7.87 -12.54
N SER A 120 28.46 -8.81 -12.64
CA SER A 120 28.17 -10.22 -12.93
C SER A 120 27.24 -10.87 -11.90
N LYS A 121 26.25 -11.64 -12.37
CA LYS A 121 25.31 -12.40 -11.54
C LYS A 121 26.03 -13.51 -10.77
N THR A 122 25.70 -13.68 -9.49
CA THR A 122 25.97 -14.92 -8.75
C THR A 122 24.67 -15.43 -8.14
N THR A 123 24.31 -16.69 -8.43
CA THR A 123 23.15 -17.37 -7.86
C THR A 123 23.40 -17.75 -6.41
N MET A 124 22.40 -17.55 -5.56
CA MET A 124 22.44 -17.89 -4.14
C MET A 124 21.83 -19.27 -3.91
N GLU A 125 22.65 -20.26 -3.55
CA GLU A 125 22.18 -21.56 -3.05
C GLU A 125 22.56 -21.71 -1.57
N SER A 126 21.57 -22.08 -0.75
CA SER A 126 21.69 -22.27 0.70
C SER A 126 22.07 -23.71 1.05
N TRP A 127 22.98 -23.89 2.00
CA TRP A 127 23.25 -25.19 2.64
C TRP A 127 23.25 -25.01 4.15
N ASP A 128 22.30 -25.68 4.82
CA ASP A 128 22.10 -25.67 6.26
C ASP A 128 22.94 -26.75 6.99
N ASP A 129 22.78 -26.82 8.31
CA ASP A 129 23.61 -27.56 9.27
C ASP A 129 23.69 -29.10 9.11
N ALA A 130 24.75 -29.64 9.73
CA ALA A 130 24.95 -31.04 10.08
C ALA A 130 24.23 -31.38 11.44
N PRO A 131 24.45 -32.53 12.13
CA PRO A 131 25.24 -33.72 11.81
C PRO A 131 24.57 -35.09 12.14
N ALA A 132 25.18 -36.21 11.71
CA ALA A 132 25.11 -37.49 12.43
C ALA A 132 26.27 -38.46 12.08
N TYR A 133 26.69 -39.25 13.08
CA TYR A 133 27.77 -40.25 13.05
C TYR A 133 27.58 -41.42 12.04
N GLN A 134 28.69 -41.91 11.45
CA GLN A 134 29.20 -43.28 11.69
C GLN A 134 30.62 -43.53 11.12
N ALA A 135 31.26 -44.61 11.59
CA ALA A 135 32.58 -45.15 11.20
C ALA A 135 32.57 -46.68 11.50
N PRO A 136 33.58 -47.52 11.18
CA PRO A 136 34.90 -47.33 10.53
C PRO A 136 35.04 -48.32 9.31
N PRO A 137 36.19 -48.96 8.91
CA PRO A 137 37.63 -48.76 9.20
C PRO A 137 38.58 -48.72 7.96
N ALA A 138 39.86 -48.51 8.28
CA ALA A 138 41.05 -48.28 7.45
C ALA A 138 41.45 -49.29 6.33
N ALA A 139 42.22 -48.78 5.35
CA ALA A 139 43.20 -49.50 4.54
C ALA A 139 44.40 -48.60 4.13
N ARG A 140 45.56 -49.18 3.78
CA ARG A 140 46.78 -48.55 3.22
C ARG A 140 47.20 -49.28 1.93
N THR A 141 47.88 -48.62 0.96
CA THR A 141 49.08 -49.10 0.19
C THR A 141 49.36 -48.28 -1.10
N THR A 142 50.53 -48.57 -1.75
CA THR A 142 51.04 -48.12 -3.08
C THR A 142 51.61 -46.69 -3.14
N GLY A 143 52.64 -46.33 -3.94
CA GLY A 143 53.61 -47.06 -4.81
C GLY A 143 54.63 -46.06 -5.46
N LEU A 144 55.96 -46.29 -5.55
CA LEU A 144 56.78 -47.09 -6.51
C LEU A 144 56.77 -46.63 -7.99
N PRO A 145 57.80 -46.97 -8.84
CA PRO A 145 59.14 -47.56 -8.60
C PRO A 145 60.20 -46.42 -8.50
N PRO A 146 61.36 -46.30 -9.23
CA PRO A 146 62.29 -47.21 -9.98
C PRO A 146 63.04 -48.26 -9.09
N MET A 147 64.01 -49.12 -9.48
CA MET A 147 64.83 -49.45 -10.70
C MET A 147 66.10 -48.58 -11.00
N ALA A 148 67.29 -49.08 -11.41
CA ALA A 148 67.88 -50.44 -11.37
C ALA A 148 69.44 -50.42 -11.58
N GLU A 149 70.09 -51.59 -11.37
CA GLU A 149 71.32 -52.09 -12.04
C GLU A 149 72.72 -51.41 -11.77
N GLU A 150 73.85 -52.12 -11.67
CA GLU A 150 74.11 -53.59 -11.60
C GLU A 150 75.53 -53.93 -11.05
N PHE A 151 75.81 -55.25 -10.96
CA PHE A 151 77.10 -55.97 -10.90
C PHE A 151 77.89 -56.19 -9.59
N GLU A 152 77.77 -57.46 -9.16
CA GLU A 152 78.84 -58.44 -8.88
C GLU A 152 79.22 -58.81 -7.43
N THR A 153 79.31 -60.14 -7.25
CA THR A 153 79.54 -60.95 -6.04
C THR A 153 80.91 -61.65 -6.18
N PRO A 154 81.35 -62.61 -5.32
CA PRO A 154 80.79 -63.11 -4.07
C PRO A 154 81.76 -63.05 -2.88
N ASP A 155 81.30 -63.52 -1.71
CA ASP A 155 82.16 -63.98 -0.61
C ASP A 155 81.67 -65.38 -0.22
N GLU A 156 82.49 -66.42 -0.40
CA GLU A 156 82.01 -67.81 -0.49
C GLU A 156 82.79 -68.81 0.39
N PHE A 157 82.02 -69.55 1.19
CA PHE A 157 82.29 -70.82 1.87
C PHE A 157 83.50 -71.05 2.80
N SER A 158 83.16 -71.68 3.93
CA SER A 158 84.08 -72.18 4.94
C SER A 158 84.68 -73.56 4.61
N GLY A 159 86.01 -73.66 4.71
CA GLY A 159 86.71 -74.68 5.50
C GLY A 159 86.60 -76.17 5.11
N PHE A 160 87.60 -76.67 4.36
CA PHE A 160 87.96 -78.09 4.24
C PHE A 160 89.39 -78.22 3.67
N ASP A 161 90.31 -79.10 4.09
CA ASP A 161 90.48 -79.89 5.32
C ASP A 161 91.96 -80.36 5.46
N SER A 162 92.34 -80.87 6.64
CA SER A 162 93.48 -81.76 6.92
C SER A 162 94.93 -81.26 6.79
N SER A 163 95.70 -81.53 7.85
CA SER A 163 97.16 -81.38 7.90
C SER A 163 97.88 -82.69 7.55
N SER A 164 99.09 -82.62 6.94
CA SER A 164 100.20 -83.57 7.22
C SER A 164 101.47 -83.30 6.36
N PHE A 165 102.56 -84.00 6.71
CA PHE A 165 103.80 -84.23 5.95
C PHE A 165 104.75 -83.06 5.59
N SER A 166 105.40 -82.53 6.63
CA SER A 166 106.85 -82.73 6.87
C SER A 166 107.85 -82.94 5.70
N ARG A 167 108.94 -82.15 5.79
CA ARG A 167 110.35 -82.37 5.32
C ARG A 167 110.83 -81.71 4.00
N ARG A 168 111.60 -80.63 4.23
CA ARG A 168 112.86 -80.20 3.58
C ARG A 168 112.85 -79.78 2.12
N LYS A 169 113.33 -78.55 1.90
CA LYS A 169 113.66 -77.97 0.60
C LYS A 169 114.83 -76.98 0.77
N GLU A 170 116.02 -77.54 0.78
CA GLU A 170 117.31 -76.90 1.10
C GLU A 170 118.26 -77.22 -0.08
N ASP A 171 118.97 -76.32 -0.76
CA ASP A 171 119.18 -74.88 -0.55
C ASP A 171 119.29 -74.08 -1.88
N ALA A 172 118.27 -74.15 -2.74
CA ALA A 172 118.26 -73.41 -4.04
C ALA A 172 117.09 -72.44 -4.24
N LYS A 173 116.05 -72.47 -3.38
CA LYS A 173 114.82 -71.67 -3.57
C LYS A 173 114.83 -70.33 -2.83
N THR A 174 115.60 -70.25 -1.75
CA THR A 174 115.60 -69.13 -0.78
C THR A 174 115.96 -67.78 -1.40
N GLN A 175 116.88 -67.74 -2.37
CA GLN A 175 117.33 -66.49 -2.97
C GLN A 175 116.27 -65.85 -3.91
N GLU A 176 115.52 -66.66 -4.65
CA GLU A 176 114.37 -66.18 -5.43
C GLU A 176 113.19 -65.82 -4.52
N GLU A 177 112.98 -66.57 -3.43
CA GLU A 177 111.92 -66.32 -2.44
C GLU A 177 112.15 -64.97 -1.73
N ILE A 178 113.39 -64.63 -1.38
CA ILE A 178 113.77 -63.29 -0.87
C ILE A 178 113.55 -62.19 -1.91
N ALA A 179 113.83 -62.45 -3.19
CA ALA A 179 113.56 -61.49 -4.27
C ALA A 179 112.05 -61.26 -4.49
N ARG A 180 111.23 -62.32 -4.41
CA ARG A 180 109.76 -62.24 -4.40
C ARG A 180 109.27 -61.46 -3.18
N LEU A 181 109.76 -61.77 -1.98
CA LEU A 181 109.41 -61.08 -0.74
C LEU A 181 109.75 -59.58 -0.81
N ARG A 182 110.92 -59.19 -1.31
CA ARG A 182 111.26 -57.76 -1.51
C ARG A 182 110.34 -57.06 -2.50
N ARG A 183 109.97 -57.69 -3.62
CA ARG A 183 108.96 -57.13 -4.55
C ARG A 183 107.60 -57.00 -3.87
N HIS A 184 107.17 -58.01 -3.11
CA HIS A 184 105.89 -58.03 -2.43
C HIS A 184 105.82 -57.00 -1.29
N VAL A 185 106.89 -56.82 -0.50
CA VAL A 185 106.97 -55.75 0.52
C VAL A 185 106.94 -54.36 -0.10
N ASN A 186 107.57 -54.15 -1.27
CA ASN A 186 107.50 -52.88 -1.99
C ASN A 186 106.12 -52.63 -2.64
N ASP A 187 105.46 -53.69 -3.13
CA ASP A 187 104.10 -53.65 -3.66
C ASP A 187 103.06 -53.40 -2.54
N LEU A 188 103.26 -54.00 -1.37
CA LEU A 188 102.49 -53.71 -0.16
C LEU A 188 102.72 -52.27 0.31
N HIS A 189 103.95 -51.74 0.30
CA HIS A 189 104.20 -50.32 0.60
C HIS A 189 103.50 -49.39 -0.39
N ARG A 190 103.50 -49.71 -1.69
CA ARG A 190 102.72 -48.94 -2.68
C ARG A 190 101.22 -49.02 -2.42
N LYS A 191 100.67 -50.22 -2.18
CA LYS A 191 99.25 -50.41 -1.87
C LYS A 191 98.84 -49.68 -0.59
N LEU A 192 99.64 -49.77 0.47
CA LEU A 192 99.38 -49.09 1.74
C LEU A 192 99.51 -47.57 1.60
N SER A 193 100.48 -47.07 0.81
CA SER A 193 100.58 -45.65 0.45
C SER A 193 99.36 -45.17 -0.34
N ASN A 194 98.94 -45.91 -1.38
CA ASN A 194 97.78 -45.56 -2.19
C ASN A 194 96.49 -45.58 -1.35
N ILE A 195 96.27 -46.63 -0.55
CA ILE A 195 95.13 -46.73 0.38
C ILE A 195 95.14 -45.59 1.40
N THR A 196 96.32 -45.13 1.84
CA THR A 196 96.43 -43.97 2.75
C THR A 196 96.05 -42.67 2.04
N THR A 197 96.49 -42.45 0.79
CA THR A 197 96.08 -41.26 0.02
C THR A 197 94.61 -41.31 -0.38
N ASP A 198 94.09 -42.48 -0.76
CA ASP A 198 92.68 -42.67 -1.12
C ASP A 198 91.77 -42.48 0.10
N LYS A 199 92.21 -42.97 1.28
CA LYS A 199 91.55 -42.68 2.55
C LYS A 199 91.55 -41.18 2.84
N GLN A 200 92.69 -40.51 2.73
CA GLN A 200 92.79 -39.07 3.02
C GLN A 200 91.93 -38.22 2.05
N ILE A 201 91.84 -38.63 0.78
CA ILE A 201 90.93 -38.04 -0.22
C ILE A 201 89.46 -38.34 0.11
N ALA A 202 89.15 -39.52 0.65
CA ALA A 202 87.80 -39.88 1.10
C ALA A 202 87.39 -39.10 2.36
N GLU A 203 88.30 -38.92 3.32
CA GLU A 203 88.11 -38.12 4.53
C GLU A 203 87.89 -36.63 4.18
N GLU A 204 88.71 -36.04 3.31
CA GLU A 204 88.51 -34.66 2.83
C GLU A 204 87.20 -34.48 2.05
N LYS A 205 86.79 -35.49 1.26
CA LYS A 205 85.47 -35.49 0.59
C LYS A 205 84.32 -35.60 1.59
N ALA A 206 84.46 -36.42 2.63
CA ALA A 206 83.45 -36.58 3.67
C ALA A 206 83.30 -35.31 4.52
N GLU A 207 84.40 -34.66 4.88
CA GLU A 207 84.42 -33.37 5.59
C GLU A 207 83.73 -32.27 4.77
N ARG A 208 84.11 -32.09 3.49
CA ARG A 208 83.44 -31.15 2.57
C ARG A 208 81.96 -31.46 2.35
N LEU A 209 81.53 -32.73 2.47
CA LEU A 209 80.11 -33.09 2.42
C LEU A 209 79.40 -32.79 3.75
N ALA A 210 80.04 -33.02 4.88
CA ALA A 210 79.53 -32.64 6.20
C ALA A 210 79.34 -31.12 6.31
N ASP A 211 80.28 -30.32 5.83
CA ASP A 211 80.16 -28.85 5.76
C ASP A 211 78.99 -28.40 4.87
N ARG A 212 78.80 -29.04 3.70
CA ARG A 212 77.66 -28.78 2.82
C ARG A 212 76.33 -29.13 3.49
N VAL A 213 76.27 -30.27 4.19
CA VAL A 213 75.08 -30.70 4.95
C VAL A 213 74.81 -29.74 6.12
N ASN A 214 75.84 -29.29 6.84
CA ASN A 214 75.71 -28.31 7.93
C ASN A 214 75.25 -26.94 7.41
N SER A 215 75.83 -26.44 6.31
CA SER A 215 75.40 -25.20 5.64
C SER A 215 73.95 -25.29 5.13
N LEU A 216 73.57 -26.42 4.56
CA LEU A 216 72.19 -26.65 4.09
C LEU A 216 71.22 -26.74 5.26
N LYS A 217 71.59 -27.44 6.35
CA LYS A 217 70.81 -27.55 7.58
C LYS A 217 70.63 -26.20 8.26
N GLN A 218 71.69 -25.40 8.39
CA GLN A 218 71.62 -24.05 8.97
C GLN A 218 70.70 -23.14 8.17
N ARG A 219 70.82 -23.17 6.84
CA ARG A 219 69.95 -22.41 5.92
C ARG A 219 68.49 -22.87 6.02
N MET A 220 68.25 -24.19 6.00
CA MET A 220 66.93 -24.77 6.19
C MET A 220 66.31 -24.36 7.54
N SER A 221 67.08 -24.37 8.64
CA SER A 221 66.58 -23.87 9.93
C SER A 221 66.33 -22.37 9.94
N SER A 222 67.16 -21.56 9.27
CA SER A 222 66.93 -20.11 9.15
C SER A 222 65.60 -19.84 8.43
N ASN A 223 65.45 -20.41 7.23
CA ASN A 223 64.25 -20.31 6.41
C ASN A 223 63.02 -20.88 7.14
N MET A 224 63.14 -21.97 7.91
CA MET A 224 62.04 -22.50 8.70
C MET A 224 61.56 -21.48 9.73
N THR A 225 62.47 -20.88 10.51
CA THR A 225 62.06 -19.85 11.50
C THR A 225 61.57 -18.54 10.86
N GLU A 226 61.95 -18.26 9.60
CA GLU A 226 61.43 -17.14 8.83
C GLU A 226 59.99 -17.42 8.35
N VAL A 227 59.73 -18.64 7.85
CA VAL A 227 58.39 -19.12 7.49
C VAL A 227 57.49 -19.18 8.72
N GLU A 228 57.96 -19.71 9.86
CA GLU A 228 57.22 -19.75 11.13
C GLU A 228 56.79 -18.34 11.56
N ARG A 229 57.72 -17.38 11.64
CA ARG A 229 57.39 -15.98 11.97
C ARG A 229 56.44 -15.35 10.95
N SER A 230 56.62 -15.61 9.65
CA SER A 230 55.71 -15.09 8.62
C SER A 230 54.29 -15.66 8.79
N SER A 231 54.17 -16.94 9.16
CA SER A 231 52.89 -17.59 9.43
C SER A 231 52.26 -17.09 10.72
N GLU A 232 53.04 -16.82 11.77
CA GLU A 232 52.57 -16.20 13.01
C GLU A 232 52.01 -14.79 12.75
N THR A 233 52.76 -13.95 12.01
CA THR A 233 52.29 -12.60 11.66
C THR A 233 51.07 -12.61 10.73
N LEU A 234 50.98 -13.58 9.81
CA LEU A 234 49.81 -13.72 8.95
C LEU A 234 48.59 -14.22 9.72
N ALA A 235 48.76 -15.18 10.64
CA ALA A 235 47.70 -15.67 11.52
C ALA A 235 47.14 -14.55 12.41
N ALA A 236 48.03 -13.78 13.06
CA ALA A 236 47.63 -12.62 13.85
C ALA A 236 46.89 -11.56 13.01
N LYS A 237 47.29 -11.34 11.75
CA LYS A 237 46.58 -10.41 10.87
C LYS A 237 45.22 -10.94 10.37
N VAL A 238 45.08 -12.26 10.22
CA VAL A 238 43.78 -12.91 9.93
C VAL A 238 42.84 -12.83 11.14
N GLU A 239 43.35 -13.00 12.37
CA GLU A 239 42.61 -12.80 13.62
C GLU A 239 42.12 -11.35 13.74
N GLU A 240 43.03 -10.37 13.64
CA GLU A 240 42.71 -8.93 13.68
C GLU A 240 41.65 -8.52 12.63
N LEU A 241 41.77 -8.99 11.38
CA LEU A 241 40.80 -8.71 10.32
C LEU A 241 39.47 -9.45 10.52
N THR A 242 39.46 -10.60 11.21
CA THR A 242 38.22 -11.32 11.55
C THR A 242 37.45 -10.59 12.65
N ASP A 243 38.15 -10.11 13.68
CA ASP A 243 37.55 -9.29 14.74
C ASP A 243 37.05 -7.94 14.22
N GLU A 244 37.80 -7.27 13.34
CA GLU A 244 37.33 -6.05 12.65
C GLU A 244 36.08 -6.34 11.81
N ASN A 245 36.03 -7.45 11.08
CA ASN A 245 34.86 -7.82 10.28
C ASN A 245 33.63 -8.13 11.15
N ASN A 246 33.83 -8.79 12.30
CA ASN A 246 32.78 -9.08 13.26
C ASN A 246 32.24 -7.78 13.91
N LEU A 247 33.13 -6.88 14.34
CA LEU A 247 32.76 -5.58 14.90
C LEU A 247 32.00 -4.71 13.89
N LEU A 248 32.43 -4.69 12.63
CA LEU A 248 31.74 -3.95 11.56
C LEU A 248 30.36 -4.56 11.24
N ARG A 249 30.20 -5.88 11.34
CA ARG A 249 28.89 -6.56 11.22
C ARG A 249 27.98 -6.26 12.39
N GLU A 250 28.49 -6.24 13.61
CA GLU A 250 27.75 -5.87 14.81
C GLU A 250 27.28 -4.40 14.72
N GLN A 251 28.17 -3.46 14.38
CA GLN A 251 27.83 -2.06 14.14
C GLN A 251 26.81 -1.88 13.00
N LEU A 252 26.90 -2.66 11.92
CA LEU A 252 25.91 -2.63 10.85
C LEU A 252 24.54 -3.15 11.31
N ASN A 253 24.51 -4.21 12.11
CA ASN A 253 23.29 -4.78 12.66
C ASN A 253 22.64 -3.83 13.70
N ASP A 254 23.43 -3.23 14.59
CA ASP A 254 22.96 -2.22 15.54
C ASP A 254 22.46 -0.96 14.81
N ALA A 255 23.16 -0.50 13.77
CA ALA A 255 22.70 0.62 12.95
C ALA A 255 21.39 0.29 12.21
N GLN A 256 21.25 -0.92 11.65
CA GLN A 256 20.01 -1.37 11.01
C GLN A 256 18.88 -1.49 12.02
N SER A 257 19.11 -2.15 13.16
CA SER A 257 18.16 -2.28 14.27
C SER A 257 17.70 -0.91 14.78
N HIS A 258 18.64 0.03 14.95
CA HIS A 258 18.32 1.40 15.34
C HIS A 258 17.50 2.12 14.26
N ILE A 259 17.88 2.03 12.98
CA ILE A 259 17.12 2.61 11.86
C ILE A 259 15.71 2.02 11.79
N PHE A 260 15.52 0.72 11.95
CA PHE A 260 14.19 0.09 11.98
C PHE A 260 13.38 0.49 13.23
N SER A 261 14.02 0.65 14.39
CA SER A 261 13.37 1.16 15.61
C SER A 261 12.94 2.64 15.51
N LEU A 262 13.65 3.42 14.68
CA LEU A 262 13.37 4.82 14.39
C LEU A 262 12.39 5.02 13.22
N GLN A 263 12.10 3.98 12.42
CA GLN A 263 11.06 4.06 11.41
C GLN A 263 9.68 4.07 12.11
N PRO A 264 8.87 5.14 11.95
CA PRO A 264 7.48 5.12 12.43
C PRO A 264 6.77 3.93 11.79
N TYR A 265 5.96 3.18 12.54
CA TYR A 265 5.32 1.96 12.05
C TYR A 265 4.45 2.24 10.81
N ARG A 266 5.00 1.98 9.62
CA ARG A 266 4.34 2.26 8.35
C ARG A 266 3.42 1.11 8.01
N LYS A 267 2.11 1.31 8.17
CA LYS A 267 1.16 0.52 7.40
C LYS A 267 1.16 1.08 5.98
N ASP A 268 1.96 0.48 5.10
CA ASP A 268 1.88 0.77 3.66
C ASP A 268 0.50 0.33 3.15
N LEU A 269 -0.30 1.33 2.76
CA LEU A 269 -1.67 1.14 2.32
C LEU A 269 -1.69 0.85 0.82
N THR A 270 -2.04 -0.38 0.46
CA THR A 270 -2.07 -0.80 -0.95
C THR A 270 -3.19 -0.10 -1.71
N PRO A 271 -3.05 0.09 -3.04
CA PRO A 271 -4.14 0.54 -3.89
C PRO A 271 -5.40 -0.31 -3.71
N GLU A 272 -5.24 -1.62 -3.57
CA GLU A 272 -6.32 -2.59 -3.47
C GLU A 272 -7.11 -2.43 -2.15
N GLU A 273 -6.42 -2.20 -1.02
CA GLU A 273 -7.08 -2.01 0.28
C GLU A 273 -7.91 -0.71 0.29
N VAL A 274 -7.35 0.40 -0.20
CA VAL A 274 -8.05 1.69 -0.24
C VAL A 274 -9.16 1.67 -1.32
N GLY A 275 -8.94 0.96 -2.42
CA GLY A 275 -9.94 0.74 -3.46
C GLY A 275 -11.14 -0.08 -2.98
N GLN A 276 -10.91 -1.12 -2.17
CA GLN A 276 -11.99 -1.93 -1.59
C GLN A 276 -12.80 -1.14 -0.57
N ASP A 277 -12.15 -0.38 0.33
CA ASP A 277 -12.87 0.49 1.26
C ASP A 277 -13.74 1.54 0.53
N TYR A 278 -13.24 2.09 -0.59
CA TYR A 278 -13.97 3.06 -1.40
C TYR A 278 -15.16 2.43 -2.14
N GLU A 279 -14.98 1.23 -2.69
CA GLU A 279 -16.03 0.46 -3.32
C GLU A 279 -17.14 0.12 -2.31
N THR A 280 -16.77 -0.36 -1.12
CA THR A 280 -17.71 -0.61 -0.02
C THR A 280 -18.36 0.66 0.53
N LEU A 281 -17.72 1.84 0.47
CA LEU A 281 -18.37 3.12 0.75
C LEU A 281 -19.44 3.47 -0.30
N VAL A 282 -19.15 3.26 -1.59
CA VAL A 282 -20.09 3.51 -2.70
C VAL A 282 -21.28 2.57 -2.61
N GLU A 283 -21.03 1.27 -2.41
CA GLU A 283 -22.06 0.26 -2.12
C GLU A 283 -22.90 0.70 -0.91
N GLN A 284 -22.28 1.02 0.23
CA GLN A 284 -22.99 1.40 1.47
C GLN A 284 -23.86 2.65 1.31
N VAL A 285 -23.50 3.59 0.44
CA VAL A 285 -24.35 4.75 0.10
C VAL A 285 -25.53 4.33 -0.79
N GLN A 286 -25.29 3.56 -1.87
CA GLN A 286 -26.34 3.10 -2.77
C GLN A 286 -27.37 2.23 -2.02
N ASP A 287 -26.87 1.28 -1.25
CA ASP A 287 -27.60 0.31 -0.43
C ASP A 287 -28.43 0.99 0.69
N TRP A 288 -28.01 2.18 1.15
CA TRP A 288 -28.77 3.02 2.08
C TRP A 288 -29.81 3.91 1.37
N VAL A 289 -29.49 4.47 0.20
CA VAL A 289 -30.44 5.29 -0.59
C VAL A 289 -31.63 4.46 -1.04
N GLN A 290 -31.42 3.23 -1.52
CA GLN A 290 -32.50 2.30 -1.87
C GLN A 290 -33.45 2.10 -0.67
N LYS A 291 -32.92 1.67 0.48
CA LYS A 291 -33.69 1.44 1.73
C LYS A 291 -34.36 2.70 2.30
N PHE A 292 -33.96 3.89 1.85
CA PHE A 292 -34.58 5.17 2.16
C PHE A 292 -35.67 5.56 1.14
N MET A 293 -35.54 5.13 -0.11
CA MET A 293 -36.45 5.42 -1.22
C MET A 293 -37.53 4.36 -1.44
N ASP A 294 -37.37 3.11 -0.97
CA ASP A 294 -38.41 2.07 -1.03
C ASP A 294 -39.82 2.62 -0.68
N PRO A 295 -40.03 3.35 0.45
CA PRO A 295 -41.36 3.82 0.85
C PRO A 295 -41.90 5.00 0.02
N TRP A 296 -41.15 5.45 -0.99
CA TRP A 296 -41.56 6.44 -1.99
C TRP A 296 -41.74 5.81 -3.39
N LEU A 297 -41.25 4.59 -3.59
CA LEU A 297 -41.24 3.88 -4.88
C LEU A 297 -42.17 2.64 -4.89
N GLU A 298 -42.54 2.09 -3.73
CA GLU A 298 -43.52 0.98 -3.58
C GLU A 298 -44.86 1.24 -4.31
N ASP A 299 -45.49 2.40 -4.08
CA ASP A 299 -46.51 2.96 -4.97
C ASP A 299 -45.97 4.31 -5.48
N HIS A 300 -45.46 4.29 -6.71
CA HIS A 300 -44.88 5.46 -7.36
C HIS A 300 -45.87 6.64 -7.46
N LYS A 301 -47.18 6.38 -7.60
CA LYS A 301 -48.20 7.42 -7.72
C LYS A 301 -48.53 8.04 -6.37
N GLU A 302 -48.71 7.24 -5.31
CA GLU A 302 -48.83 7.78 -3.95
C GLU A 302 -47.55 8.54 -3.55
N GLY A 303 -46.38 8.06 -3.98
CA GLY A 303 -45.09 8.75 -3.85
C GLY A 303 -45.10 10.14 -4.47
N ILE A 304 -45.51 10.28 -5.74
CA ILE A 304 -45.65 11.58 -6.42
C ILE A 304 -46.65 12.48 -5.69
N ASP A 305 -47.88 12.02 -5.45
CA ASP A 305 -48.94 12.84 -4.85
C ASP A 305 -48.57 13.30 -3.42
N THR A 306 -47.91 12.43 -2.66
CA THR A 306 -47.36 12.75 -1.33
C THR A 306 -46.22 13.77 -1.44
N LEU A 307 -45.24 13.55 -2.31
CA LEU A 307 -44.09 14.45 -2.46
C LEU A 307 -44.55 15.84 -2.93
N MET A 308 -45.51 15.89 -3.86
CA MET A 308 -46.11 17.13 -4.35
C MET A 308 -47.04 17.79 -3.32
N SER A 309 -47.64 17.03 -2.40
CA SER A 309 -48.35 17.57 -1.23
C SER A 309 -47.38 18.17 -0.21
N VAL A 310 -46.21 17.57 -0.03
CA VAL A 310 -45.17 18.02 0.90
C VAL A 310 -44.39 19.22 0.35
N SER A 311 -44.02 19.24 -0.94
CA SER A 311 -43.28 20.35 -1.56
C SER A 311 -44.04 21.69 -1.53
N ARG A 312 -45.36 21.66 -1.72
CA ARG A 312 -46.23 22.83 -1.55
C ARG A 312 -46.35 23.32 -0.09
N LYS A 313 -46.02 22.49 0.90
CA LYS A 313 -46.04 22.81 2.35
C LYS A 313 -44.65 23.10 2.90
N ARG A 314 -43.59 22.71 2.19
CA ARG A 314 -42.17 22.78 2.55
C ARG A 314 -41.35 23.36 1.39
N THR A 315 -41.81 24.50 0.87
CA THR A 315 -41.19 25.19 -0.27
C THR A 315 -39.70 25.51 -0.04
N PRO A 316 -39.24 25.93 1.17
CA PRO A 316 -37.82 26.15 1.42
C PRO A 316 -36.97 24.88 1.24
N GLU A 317 -37.40 23.75 1.79
CA GLU A 317 -36.72 22.46 1.66
C GLU A 317 -36.73 21.96 0.20
N ALA A 318 -37.87 22.09 -0.49
CA ALA A 318 -37.97 21.75 -1.92
C ALA A 318 -37.02 22.62 -2.77
N ASN A 319 -36.94 23.92 -2.50
CA ASN A 319 -36.04 24.84 -3.19
C ASN A 319 -34.56 24.58 -2.86
N LYS A 320 -34.23 24.11 -1.64
CA LYS A 320 -32.87 23.66 -1.31
C LYS A 320 -32.48 22.44 -2.13
N PHE A 321 -33.34 21.42 -2.19
CA PHE A 321 -33.10 20.22 -3.00
C PHE A 321 -32.89 20.57 -4.48
N LYS A 322 -33.81 21.35 -5.07
CA LYS A 322 -33.70 21.83 -6.47
C LYS A 322 -32.39 22.56 -6.76
N ARG A 323 -31.91 23.39 -5.82
CA ARG A 323 -30.66 24.14 -5.99
C ARG A 323 -29.44 23.22 -6.09
N VAL A 324 -29.36 22.20 -5.24
CA VAL A 324 -28.27 21.22 -5.28
C VAL A 324 -28.37 20.34 -6.53
N LEU A 325 -29.58 19.96 -6.96
CA LEU A 325 -29.77 19.25 -8.22
C LEU A 325 -29.29 20.09 -9.43
N HIS A 326 -29.68 21.37 -9.50
CA HIS A 326 -29.32 22.28 -10.60
C HIS A 326 -27.80 22.60 -10.66
N GLN A 327 -27.07 22.47 -9.55
CA GLN A 327 -25.61 22.56 -9.53
C GLN A 327 -24.96 21.47 -10.40
N TYR A 328 -25.64 20.36 -10.63
CA TYR A 328 -25.16 19.19 -11.36
C TYR A 328 -26.01 18.94 -12.63
N PRO A 329 -25.66 19.53 -13.79
CA PRO A 329 -26.44 19.40 -15.03
C PRO A 329 -26.69 17.94 -15.45
N ASP A 330 -25.78 17.02 -15.15
CA ASP A 330 -25.95 15.60 -15.46
C ASP A 330 -27.00 14.91 -14.55
N LEU A 331 -27.19 15.37 -13.31
CA LEU A 331 -28.27 14.87 -12.43
C LEU A 331 -29.64 15.44 -12.84
N VAL A 332 -29.68 16.69 -13.34
CA VAL A 332 -30.88 17.21 -14.02
C VAL A 332 -31.19 16.38 -15.26
N HIS A 333 -30.18 16.04 -16.08
CA HIS A 333 -30.36 15.17 -17.24
C HIS A 333 -30.88 13.78 -16.89
N ALA A 334 -30.32 13.14 -15.83
CA ALA A 334 -30.74 11.83 -15.35
C ALA A 334 -32.23 11.80 -14.97
N SER A 335 -32.77 12.87 -14.36
CA SER A 335 -34.19 12.90 -13.95
C SER A 335 -35.18 12.67 -15.10
N PHE A 336 -34.78 12.93 -16.36
CA PHE A 336 -35.54 12.62 -17.57
C PHE A 336 -35.41 11.16 -18.04
N PHE A 337 -34.99 10.23 -17.18
CA PHE A 337 -34.98 8.79 -17.41
C PHE A 337 -35.66 8.08 -16.23
N PRO A 338 -36.63 7.18 -16.49
CA PRO A 338 -37.28 6.38 -15.45
C PRO A 338 -36.31 5.65 -14.54
N GLU A 339 -36.77 5.25 -13.36
CA GLU A 339 -36.04 4.43 -12.37
C GLU A 339 -34.77 5.08 -11.77
N THR A 340 -34.34 6.28 -12.20
CA THR A 340 -33.05 6.89 -11.79
C THR A 340 -33.05 7.69 -10.48
N ASP A 341 -34.18 7.75 -9.76
CA ASP A 341 -34.31 8.50 -8.49
C ASP A 341 -33.22 8.10 -7.46
N GLU A 342 -32.94 6.80 -7.33
CA GLU A 342 -31.94 6.26 -6.40
C GLU A 342 -30.51 6.66 -6.81
N ASP A 343 -30.16 6.52 -8.09
CA ASP A 343 -28.82 6.86 -8.58
C ASP A 343 -28.55 8.35 -8.42
N ILE A 344 -29.56 9.21 -8.65
CA ILE A 344 -29.45 10.66 -8.46
C ILE A 344 -29.17 11.01 -6.99
N LEU A 345 -29.93 10.42 -6.06
CA LEU A 345 -29.75 10.67 -4.63
C LEU A 345 -28.39 10.15 -4.12
N ALA A 346 -27.96 8.96 -4.57
CA ALA A 346 -26.62 8.43 -4.29
C ALA A 346 -25.52 9.34 -4.85
N SER A 347 -25.69 9.84 -6.09
CA SER A 347 -24.77 10.79 -6.71
C SER A 347 -24.64 12.10 -5.93
N MET A 348 -25.77 12.64 -5.43
CA MET A 348 -25.77 13.86 -4.61
C MET A 348 -25.01 13.66 -3.29
N ILE A 349 -25.11 12.48 -2.67
CA ILE A 349 -24.35 12.12 -1.47
C ILE A 349 -22.87 12.00 -1.79
N LEU A 350 -22.50 11.19 -2.78
CA LEU A 350 -21.10 10.93 -3.13
C LEU A 350 -20.37 12.20 -3.56
N ARG A 351 -21.05 13.14 -4.23
CA ARG A 351 -20.51 14.48 -4.54
C ARG A 351 -20.36 15.38 -3.31
N TYR A 352 -21.34 15.39 -2.41
CA TYR A 352 -21.17 16.14 -1.15
C TYR A 352 -20.00 15.60 -0.32
N LEU A 353 -19.85 14.26 -0.22
CA LEU A 353 -18.72 13.63 0.46
C LEU A 353 -17.39 13.94 -0.24
N HIS A 354 -17.35 13.91 -1.57
CA HIS A 354 -16.21 14.34 -2.37
C HIS A 354 -15.76 15.76 -2.00
N ASP A 355 -16.66 16.74 -2.11
CA ASP A 355 -16.33 18.16 -1.94
C ASP A 355 -15.95 18.51 -0.48
N ASN A 356 -16.67 17.95 0.50
CA ASN A 356 -16.56 18.36 1.91
C ASN A 356 -15.59 17.50 2.74
N ILE A 357 -15.29 16.28 2.29
CA ILE A 357 -14.37 15.36 2.99
C ILE A 357 -13.12 15.14 2.13
N PHE A 358 -13.25 14.60 0.92
CA PHE A 358 -12.07 14.14 0.16
C PHE A 358 -11.23 15.30 -0.42
N GLN A 359 -11.86 16.38 -0.88
CA GLN A 359 -11.17 17.55 -1.41
C GLN A 359 -10.66 18.54 -0.33
N THR A 360 -11.11 18.41 0.92
CA THR A 360 -10.76 19.35 2.00
C THR A 360 -9.94 18.67 3.09
N VAL A 361 -8.65 19.03 3.20
CA VAL A 361 -7.73 18.44 4.18
C VAL A 361 -8.31 18.54 5.60
N LEU A 362 -8.42 17.38 6.25
CA LEU A 362 -9.08 17.19 7.56
C LEU A 362 -10.42 17.94 7.67
N TYR A 363 -11.24 17.84 6.60
CA TYR A 363 -12.63 18.32 6.49
C TYR A 363 -12.83 19.77 6.97
N GLY A 364 -11.80 20.60 6.80
CA GLY A 364 -11.75 22.02 7.15
C GLY A 364 -11.70 22.32 8.64
N ALA A 365 -11.71 21.31 9.51
CA ALA A 365 -12.03 21.49 10.92
C ALA A 365 -10.88 22.00 11.80
N ILE A 366 -9.63 21.94 11.31
CA ILE A 366 -8.42 22.42 12.01
C ILE A 366 -7.48 23.24 11.10
N HIS A 367 -8.05 24.16 10.33
CA HIS A 367 -7.35 24.98 9.32
C HIS A 367 -5.95 25.45 9.75
N ASN A 368 -5.80 26.12 10.90
CA ASN A 368 -4.53 26.64 11.41
C ASN A 368 -3.43 25.58 11.54
N TYR A 369 -3.78 24.33 11.87
CA TYR A 369 -2.82 23.23 11.97
C TYR A 369 -2.45 22.68 10.59
N VAL A 370 -3.41 22.64 9.66
CA VAL A 370 -3.15 22.29 8.25
C VAL A 370 -2.24 23.34 7.60
N GLU A 371 -2.48 24.62 7.83
CA GLU A 371 -1.59 25.71 7.34
C GLU A 371 -0.16 25.54 7.83
N VAL A 372 0.04 25.21 9.12
CA VAL A 372 1.39 24.96 9.68
C VAL A 372 2.03 23.71 9.06
N VAL A 373 1.28 22.62 8.85
CA VAL A 373 1.81 21.42 8.17
C VAL A 373 2.20 21.73 6.73
N SER A 374 1.32 22.37 5.95
CA SER A 374 1.60 22.77 4.55
C SER A 374 2.73 23.79 4.44
N PHE A 375 2.88 24.71 5.41
CA PHE A 375 4.01 25.63 5.47
C PHE A 375 5.34 24.88 5.67
N ILE A 376 5.40 23.92 6.60
CA ILE A 376 6.60 23.11 6.84
C ILE A 376 6.91 22.21 5.63
N GLU A 377 5.89 21.58 5.05
CA GLU A 377 5.99 20.77 3.82
C GLU A 377 6.61 21.56 2.66
N ASN A 378 6.13 22.78 2.40
CA ASN A 378 6.71 23.67 1.39
C ASN A 378 8.17 24.07 1.73
N ASN A 379 8.46 24.43 2.99
CA ASN A 379 9.83 24.77 3.39
C ASN A 379 10.79 23.57 3.26
N MET A 380 10.35 22.34 3.51
CA MET A 380 11.16 21.13 3.36
C MET A 380 11.54 20.82 1.89
N GLN A 381 10.74 21.28 0.92
CA GLN A 381 11.04 21.17 -0.51
C GLN A 381 11.91 22.33 -1.04
N VAL A 382 11.73 23.55 -0.50
CA VAL A 382 12.27 24.79 -1.10
C VAL A 382 13.45 25.39 -0.32
N ALA A 383 13.45 25.30 1.02
CA ALA A 383 14.29 26.12 1.90
C ALA A 383 15.30 25.33 2.77
N VAL A 384 15.32 24.00 2.68
CA VAL A 384 16.26 23.13 3.41
C VAL A 384 17.35 22.63 2.48
N GLU A 385 18.61 22.69 2.93
CA GLU A 385 19.75 22.05 2.29
C GLU A 385 20.32 20.94 3.21
N PRO A 386 20.56 19.72 2.68
CA PRO A 386 20.13 19.23 1.37
C PRO A 386 18.60 19.16 1.27
N LYS A 387 18.08 19.35 0.05
CA LYS A 387 16.63 19.24 -0.21
C LYS A 387 16.13 17.85 0.15
N ARG A 388 14.95 17.78 0.77
CA ARG A 388 14.30 16.50 1.10
C ARG A 388 13.49 16.02 -0.10
N ASP A 389 13.60 14.74 -0.41
CA ASP A 389 12.83 14.15 -1.51
C ASP A 389 11.33 14.07 -1.15
N LEU A 390 10.49 14.05 -2.17
CA LEU A 390 9.03 14.02 -2.05
C LEU A 390 8.53 12.82 -1.22
N PHE A 391 9.27 11.70 -1.22
CA PHE A 391 8.98 10.56 -0.35
C PHE A 391 9.19 10.89 1.13
N SER A 392 10.32 11.51 1.50
CA SER A 392 10.59 11.97 2.86
C SER A 392 9.61 13.05 3.30
N VAL A 393 9.26 13.98 2.40
CA VAL A 393 8.27 15.03 2.66
C VAL A 393 6.88 14.44 2.89
N ARG A 394 6.38 13.60 1.98
CA ARG A 394 5.07 12.94 2.15
C ARG A 394 5.03 12.02 3.37
N SER A 395 6.12 11.32 3.69
CA SER A 395 6.24 10.51 4.90
C SER A 395 6.03 11.35 6.15
N TRP A 396 6.69 12.51 6.23
CA TRP A 396 6.55 13.44 7.35
C TRP A 396 5.14 14.05 7.42
N THR A 397 4.56 14.48 6.30
CA THR A 397 3.19 15.01 6.25
C THR A 397 2.17 13.96 6.70
N ALA A 398 2.32 12.70 6.28
CA ALA A 398 1.47 11.59 6.71
C ALA A 398 1.59 11.31 8.22
N GLU A 399 2.81 11.36 8.78
CA GLU A 399 3.06 11.21 10.21
C GLU A 399 2.49 12.39 11.03
N ALA A 400 2.64 13.63 10.53
CA ALA A 400 2.06 14.82 11.15
C ALA A 400 0.53 14.75 11.19
N TYR A 401 -0.13 14.31 10.12
CA TYR A 401 -1.57 14.05 10.14
C TYR A 401 -1.93 12.88 11.07
N ASN A 402 -1.17 11.79 11.11
CA ASN A 402 -1.41 10.69 12.05
C ASN A 402 -1.35 11.14 13.51
N ALA A 403 -0.40 12.01 13.86
CA ALA A 403 -0.28 12.62 15.19
C ALA A 403 -1.48 13.52 15.52
N LEU A 404 -1.93 14.36 14.57
CA LEU A 404 -3.12 15.22 14.72
C LEU A 404 -4.40 14.39 14.88
N LEU A 405 -4.58 13.33 14.09
CA LEU A 405 -5.71 12.39 14.18
C LEU A 405 -5.75 11.63 15.52
N SER A 406 -4.56 11.28 16.04
CA SER A 406 -4.40 10.58 17.31
C SER A 406 -4.60 11.48 18.54
N ALA A 407 -4.44 12.80 18.38
CA ALA A 407 -4.50 13.76 19.48
C ALA A 407 -5.87 13.75 20.21
N PRO A 408 -5.91 13.58 21.55
CA PRO A 408 -7.17 13.53 22.29
C PRO A 408 -8.15 14.71 22.05
N PRO A 409 -7.69 15.99 21.94
CA PRO A 409 -8.58 17.11 21.63
C PRO A 409 -9.28 16.98 20.27
N PHE A 410 -8.57 16.45 19.26
CA PHE A 410 -9.08 16.36 17.89
C PHE A 410 -10.32 15.47 17.78
N ARG A 411 -10.47 14.44 18.63
CA ARG A 411 -11.66 13.58 18.67
C ARG A 411 -12.96 14.39 18.79
N SER A 412 -12.97 15.41 19.66
CA SER A 412 -14.13 16.29 19.88
C SER A 412 -14.42 17.19 18.66
N VAL A 413 -13.37 17.64 17.96
CA VAL A 413 -13.46 18.46 16.75
C VAL A 413 -14.00 17.63 15.59
N ARG A 414 -13.48 16.40 15.39
CA ARG A 414 -13.99 15.42 14.43
C ARG A 414 -15.46 15.07 14.68
N ASP A 415 -15.82 14.75 15.92
CA ASP A 415 -17.20 14.39 16.27
C ASP A 415 -18.16 15.57 16.10
N ARG A 416 -17.69 16.82 16.27
CA ARG A 416 -18.45 18.02 15.94
C ARG A 416 -18.61 18.17 14.42
N ARG A 417 -17.53 18.12 13.64
CA ARG A 417 -17.60 18.29 12.17
C ARG A 417 -18.41 17.18 11.49
N ARG A 418 -18.35 15.93 11.98
CA ARG A 418 -19.24 14.84 11.51
C ARG A 418 -20.71 15.23 11.66
N LYS A 419 -21.11 15.76 12.82
CA LYS A 419 -22.50 16.19 13.08
C LYS A 419 -22.90 17.37 12.20
N GLU A 420 -22.03 18.36 12.05
CA GLU A 420 -22.24 19.51 11.15
C GLU A 420 -22.50 19.02 9.70
N MET A 421 -21.58 18.24 9.11
CA MET A 421 -21.72 17.72 7.75
C MET A 421 -22.92 16.79 7.58
N THR A 422 -23.24 15.99 8.59
CA THR A 422 -24.45 15.15 8.61
C THR A 422 -25.72 16.00 8.52
N VAL A 423 -25.81 17.09 9.28
CA VAL A 423 -26.98 17.99 9.24
C VAL A 423 -27.02 18.79 7.94
N GLU A 424 -25.88 19.29 7.45
CA GLU A 424 -25.77 19.99 6.16
C GLU A 424 -26.34 19.14 5.01
N LEU A 425 -25.88 17.88 4.92
CA LEU A 425 -26.29 16.90 3.92
C LEU A 425 -27.74 16.42 4.11
N ALA A 426 -28.13 16.05 5.34
CA ALA A 426 -29.50 15.61 5.63
C ALA A 426 -30.53 16.68 5.25
N ASP A 427 -30.20 17.96 5.47
CA ASP A 427 -31.10 19.09 5.22
C ASP A 427 -31.34 19.31 3.71
N ILE A 428 -30.53 18.73 2.83
CA ILE A 428 -30.80 18.64 1.38
C ILE A 428 -31.98 17.67 1.09
N PHE A 429 -31.99 16.50 1.75
CA PHE A 429 -32.99 15.44 1.52
C PHE A 429 -34.24 15.55 2.40
N LYS A 430 -34.27 16.48 3.34
CA LYS A 430 -35.34 16.77 4.32
C LYS A 430 -36.76 16.88 3.74
N ILE A 431 -36.90 17.13 2.44
CA ILE A 431 -38.19 17.10 1.74
C ILE A 431 -38.83 15.70 1.75
N PHE A 432 -38.02 14.64 1.65
CA PHE A 432 -38.40 13.22 1.67
C PHE A 432 -38.52 12.64 3.10
N VAL A 433 -38.34 13.44 4.15
CA VAL A 433 -38.25 12.96 5.54
C VAL A 433 -39.48 13.39 6.37
N LYS A 434 -40.12 12.43 7.05
CA LYS A 434 -41.20 12.70 8.01
C LYS A 434 -40.60 13.29 9.31
N LYS A 435 -41.22 14.29 9.92
CA LYS A 435 -40.60 15.13 10.98
C LYS A 435 -40.17 14.32 12.20
N ASP A 436 -40.97 13.33 12.55
CA ASP A 436 -40.75 12.29 13.55
C ASP A 436 -39.52 11.41 13.27
N LYS A 437 -39.22 11.09 12.01
CA LYS A 437 -38.07 10.28 11.60
C LYS A 437 -36.77 11.08 11.38
N TRP A 438 -36.79 12.40 11.59
CA TRP A 438 -35.65 13.28 11.28
C TRP A 438 -34.36 12.91 12.02
N GLN A 439 -34.45 12.59 13.32
CA GLN A 439 -33.28 12.24 14.13
C GLN A 439 -32.66 10.90 13.67
N TRP A 440 -33.50 9.87 13.50
CA TRP A 440 -33.09 8.56 12.96
C TRP A 440 -32.45 8.67 11.57
N PHE A 441 -32.97 9.56 10.71
CA PHE A 441 -32.41 9.82 9.39
C PHE A 441 -31.01 10.42 9.47
N CYS A 442 -30.80 11.41 10.34
CA CYS A 442 -29.47 11.99 10.58
C CYS A 442 -28.48 10.95 11.16
N GLU A 443 -28.92 10.12 12.11
CA GLU A 443 -28.09 9.08 12.71
C GLU A 443 -27.65 8.03 11.67
N ASN A 444 -28.57 7.54 10.83
CA ASN A 444 -28.21 6.59 9.78
C ASN A 444 -27.32 7.23 8.71
N LEU A 445 -27.54 8.50 8.34
CA LEU A 445 -26.68 9.22 7.39
C LEU A 445 -25.25 9.46 7.95
N SER A 446 -25.13 9.75 9.26
CA SER A 446 -23.85 9.79 9.97
C SER A 446 -23.14 8.44 9.85
N ASP A 447 -23.83 7.34 10.15
CA ASP A 447 -23.18 6.06 10.39
C ASP A 447 -23.01 5.22 9.12
N ARG A 448 -23.78 5.51 8.06
CA ARG A 448 -23.70 4.85 6.75
C ARG A 448 -22.95 5.64 5.69
N CYS A 449 -22.91 6.97 5.75
CA CYS A 449 -22.32 7.79 4.69
C CYS A 449 -21.15 8.66 5.19
N VAL A 450 -21.41 9.57 6.14
CA VAL A 450 -20.43 10.59 6.56
C VAL A 450 -19.27 9.98 7.36
N GLY A 451 -19.58 9.16 8.37
CA GLY A 451 -18.60 8.50 9.23
C GLY A 451 -17.68 7.52 8.50
N PRO A 452 -18.20 6.63 7.63
CA PRO A 452 -17.37 5.79 6.77
C PRO A 452 -16.46 6.59 5.83
N ALA A 453 -16.97 7.63 5.16
CA ALA A 453 -16.17 8.51 4.30
C ALA A 453 -15.06 9.24 5.07
N MET A 454 -15.34 9.77 6.27
CA MET A 454 -14.32 10.37 7.14
C MET A 454 -13.22 9.36 7.51
N LYS A 455 -13.57 8.13 7.90
CA LYS A 455 -12.59 7.07 8.23
C LYS A 455 -11.69 6.73 7.05
N LEU A 456 -12.28 6.58 5.86
CA LEU A 456 -11.53 6.31 4.63
C LEU A 456 -10.59 7.47 4.27
N TYR A 457 -11.03 8.72 4.43
CA TYR A 457 -10.18 9.88 4.18
C TYR A 457 -9.05 10.03 5.22
N GLU A 458 -9.34 9.77 6.50
CA GLU A 458 -8.33 9.71 7.57
C GLU A 458 -7.26 8.64 7.25
N LYS A 459 -7.68 7.48 6.73
CA LYS A 459 -6.79 6.41 6.22
C LYS A 459 -5.97 6.85 5.00
N MET A 460 -6.56 7.53 4.02
CA MET A 460 -5.86 8.07 2.85
C MET A 460 -4.80 9.12 3.22
N GLN A 461 -5.08 9.98 4.22
CA GLN A 461 -4.16 11.05 4.59
C GLN A 461 -2.89 10.57 5.30
N VAL A 462 -2.95 9.45 6.04
CA VAL A 462 -1.78 8.83 6.68
C VAL A 462 -0.98 7.90 5.74
N SER A 463 -1.32 7.85 4.44
CA SER A 463 -0.58 7.05 3.46
C SER A 463 0.68 7.77 2.94
N THR A 464 1.76 7.01 2.78
CA THR A 464 2.97 7.36 2.01
C THR A 464 2.68 7.61 0.52
N HIS A 465 1.51 7.19 0.02
CA HIS A 465 1.03 7.48 -1.33
C HIS A 465 -0.05 8.58 -1.29
N HIS A 466 -0.26 9.26 -2.43
CA HIS A 466 -1.25 10.32 -2.54
C HIS A 466 -2.49 9.80 -3.26
N PHE A 467 -3.52 9.47 -2.48
CA PHE A 467 -4.85 9.13 -2.98
C PHE A 467 -5.71 10.39 -3.15
N TYR A 468 -6.48 10.45 -4.24
CA TYR A 468 -7.47 11.49 -4.46
C TYR A 468 -8.66 10.97 -5.27
N LEU A 469 -9.81 11.61 -5.10
CA LEU A 469 -10.98 11.40 -5.96
C LEU A 469 -11.01 12.47 -7.06
N ASP A 470 -11.60 12.13 -8.21
CA ASP A 470 -11.84 13.06 -9.33
C ASP A 470 -13.15 12.71 -10.05
N ILE A 471 -13.77 13.73 -10.66
CA ILE A 471 -15.09 13.65 -11.32
C ILE A 471 -15.00 14.37 -12.67
N ASN A 472 -15.04 13.62 -13.77
CA ASN A 472 -15.06 14.17 -15.11
C ASN A 472 -16.52 14.49 -15.53
N PRO A 473 -16.89 15.77 -15.76
CA PRO A 473 -18.27 16.18 -16.02
C PRO A 473 -18.61 16.08 -17.51
N TYR A 474 -19.19 14.96 -17.93
CA TYR A 474 -19.52 14.71 -19.34
C TYR A 474 -20.83 15.37 -19.83
N ILE A 475 -21.56 16.07 -18.96
CA ILE A 475 -22.70 16.93 -19.33
C ILE A 475 -22.54 18.26 -18.62
N VAL A 476 -22.70 19.36 -19.35
CA VAL A 476 -22.48 20.73 -18.87
C VAL A 476 -23.61 21.67 -19.31
N TRP A 477 -23.76 22.79 -18.60
CA TRP A 477 -24.64 23.88 -19.00
C TRP A 477 -23.98 24.69 -20.13
N ALA A 478 -24.54 24.63 -21.34
CA ALA A 478 -24.10 25.41 -22.50
C ALA A 478 -25.23 26.34 -22.96
N GLY A 479 -25.06 27.66 -22.82
CA GLY A 479 -26.09 28.64 -23.18
C GLY A 479 -27.38 28.60 -22.34
N GLY A 480 -27.41 27.80 -21.26
CA GLY A 480 -28.62 27.49 -20.49
C GLY A 480 -29.28 26.15 -20.83
N GLU A 481 -28.80 25.46 -21.87
CA GLU A 481 -29.23 24.12 -22.25
C GLU A 481 -28.22 23.05 -21.77
N LEU A 482 -28.63 21.79 -21.76
CA LEU A 482 -27.78 20.65 -21.40
C LEU A 482 -27.00 20.17 -22.64
N SER A 483 -25.67 20.15 -22.56
CA SER A 483 -24.80 19.70 -23.65
C SER A 483 -23.85 18.60 -23.17
N ALA A 484 -23.69 17.55 -23.98
CA ALA A 484 -22.80 16.42 -23.68
C ALA A 484 -21.38 16.66 -24.26
N SER A 485 -20.34 16.36 -23.49
CA SER A 485 -18.94 16.49 -23.94
C SER A 485 -18.62 15.43 -25.02
N PRO A 486 -17.97 15.81 -26.14
CA PRO A 486 -17.55 14.86 -27.17
C PRO A 486 -16.47 13.87 -26.69
N GLU A 487 -15.74 14.23 -25.63
CA GLU A 487 -14.67 13.46 -24.99
C GLU A 487 -15.19 12.23 -24.22
N PHE A 488 -16.50 12.19 -23.93
CA PHE A 488 -17.14 11.05 -23.26
C PHE A 488 -16.88 9.74 -24.01
N ILE A 489 -17.04 9.72 -25.34
CA ILE A 489 -16.87 8.52 -26.17
C ILE A 489 -15.43 7.98 -26.12
N GLU A 490 -14.44 8.87 -25.99
CA GLU A 490 -13.01 8.50 -25.87
C GLU A 490 -12.66 8.06 -24.44
N SER A 491 -13.45 8.47 -23.46
CA SER A 491 -13.30 8.11 -22.06
C SER A 491 -13.91 6.76 -21.70
N VAL A 492 -14.89 6.23 -22.46
CA VAL A 492 -15.64 4.98 -22.16
C VAL A 492 -14.77 3.81 -21.64
N PRO A 493 -13.60 3.47 -22.23
CA PRO A 493 -12.78 2.36 -21.72
C PRO A 493 -12.24 2.58 -20.30
N LYS A 494 -12.12 3.83 -19.86
CA LYS A 494 -11.61 4.25 -18.54
C LYS A 494 -12.72 4.40 -17.48
N LEU A 495 -13.99 4.28 -17.88
CA LEU A 495 -15.17 4.41 -17.02
C LEU A 495 -15.72 3.02 -16.61
N ASP A 496 -16.50 2.97 -15.54
CA ASP A 496 -17.38 1.85 -15.25
C ASP A 496 -18.82 2.25 -15.61
N CYS A 497 -19.36 1.66 -16.67
CA CYS A 497 -20.62 2.08 -17.27
C CYS A 497 -21.74 1.08 -16.98
N GLN A 498 -22.86 1.54 -16.44
CA GLN A 498 -24.04 0.73 -16.15
C GLN A 498 -25.18 1.07 -17.11
N ASN A 499 -25.72 0.09 -17.85
CA ASN A 499 -26.72 0.35 -18.89
C ASN A 499 -28.15 0.33 -18.35
N ILE A 500 -28.81 1.49 -18.25
CA ILE A 500 -30.20 1.58 -17.79
C ILE A 500 -31.17 0.80 -18.69
N LEU A 501 -30.90 0.72 -20.00
CA LEU A 501 -31.74 -0.05 -20.95
C LEU A 501 -31.60 -1.57 -20.82
N LYS A 502 -30.80 -2.04 -19.85
CA LYS A 502 -30.56 -3.45 -19.49
C LYS A 502 -30.43 -3.61 -17.95
N ASN A 503 -31.26 -2.90 -17.18
CA ASN A 503 -31.37 -3.01 -15.73
C ASN A 503 -30.01 -2.83 -15.02
N ARG A 504 -29.33 -1.71 -15.31
CA ARG A 504 -27.99 -1.33 -14.80
C ARG A 504 -26.86 -2.34 -15.10
N LYS A 505 -27.08 -3.37 -15.93
CA LYS A 505 -26.02 -4.33 -16.31
C LYS A 505 -24.80 -3.62 -16.90
N ALA A 506 -23.62 -3.96 -16.37
CA ALA A 506 -22.34 -3.41 -16.77
C ALA A 506 -22.11 -3.48 -18.30
N PHE A 507 -21.65 -2.37 -18.85
CA PHE A 507 -21.35 -2.13 -20.26
C PHE A 507 -19.85 -1.92 -20.41
N SER A 508 -19.18 -2.82 -21.13
CA SER A 508 -17.82 -2.59 -21.65
C SER A 508 -17.79 -2.95 -23.13
N LEU A 509 -16.95 -2.26 -23.88
CA LEU A 509 -16.85 -2.42 -25.34
C LEU A 509 -16.29 -3.80 -25.71
N ASP A 510 -15.44 -4.34 -24.85
CA ASP A 510 -14.77 -5.64 -24.95
C ASP A 510 -15.73 -6.83 -24.74
N LYS A 511 -16.94 -6.56 -24.23
CA LYS A 511 -18.02 -7.54 -24.00
C LYS A 511 -19.14 -7.45 -25.05
N LEU A 512 -18.88 -6.80 -26.19
CA LEU A 512 -19.80 -6.72 -27.33
C LEU A 512 -19.34 -7.69 -28.43
N ASP A 513 -20.28 -8.47 -28.98
CA ASP A 513 -19.99 -9.51 -29.99
C ASP A 513 -19.30 -8.96 -31.25
N THR A 514 -19.57 -7.69 -31.58
CA THR A 514 -18.89 -6.90 -32.60
C THR A 514 -18.47 -5.56 -31.98
N PRO A 515 -17.21 -5.12 -32.12
CA PRO A 515 -16.79 -3.81 -31.62
C PRO A 515 -17.47 -2.67 -32.41
N PRO A 516 -18.24 -1.79 -31.76
CA PRO A 516 -18.99 -0.74 -32.45
C PRO A 516 -18.07 0.36 -32.99
N SER A 517 -18.41 0.92 -34.15
CA SER A 517 -17.64 2.04 -34.72
C SER A 517 -17.79 3.32 -33.87
N LYS A 518 -16.83 4.25 -33.91
CA LYS A 518 -16.94 5.54 -33.18
C LYS A 518 -18.20 6.32 -33.56
N LYS A 519 -18.61 6.27 -34.84
CA LYS A 519 -19.89 6.85 -35.31
C LYS A 519 -21.10 6.14 -34.71
N GLU A 520 -21.07 4.82 -34.62
CA GLU A 520 -22.13 4.06 -33.95
C GLU A 520 -22.22 4.41 -32.46
N LEU A 521 -21.09 4.54 -31.76
CA LEU A 521 -21.06 5.00 -30.37
C LEU A 521 -21.75 6.37 -30.21
N TYR A 522 -21.44 7.37 -31.04
CA TYR A 522 -22.12 8.68 -31.00
C TYR A 522 -23.64 8.62 -31.26
N HIS A 523 -24.16 7.57 -31.94
CA HIS A 523 -25.61 7.43 -32.19
C HIS A 523 -26.31 6.46 -31.22
N ARG A 524 -25.60 5.49 -30.63
CA ARG A 524 -26.16 4.39 -29.82
C ARG A 524 -25.83 4.47 -28.32
N LEU A 525 -24.78 5.19 -27.93
CA LEU A 525 -24.42 5.43 -26.54
C LEU A 525 -24.78 6.86 -26.13
N LEU A 526 -25.59 6.99 -25.09
CA LEU A 526 -25.88 8.27 -24.43
C LEU A 526 -25.41 8.20 -22.98
N ASN A 527 -24.66 9.20 -22.52
CA ASN A 527 -24.37 9.39 -21.11
C ASN A 527 -25.61 9.88 -20.38
N VAL A 528 -25.88 9.35 -19.19
CA VAL A 528 -27.04 9.73 -18.37
C VAL A 528 -26.57 10.62 -17.23
N CYS A 529 -25.75 10.09 -16.31
CA CYS A 529 -25.03 10.84 -15.27
C CYS A 529 -23.82 10.08 -14.72
N THR A 530 -23.00 10.75 -13.91
CA THR A 530 -21.94 10.16 -13.10
C THR A 530 -22.46 9.81 -11.69
N ILE A 531 -22.33 8.55 -11.28
CA ILE A 531 -22.77 8.07 -9.96
C ILE A 531 -21.69 8.33 -8.90
N ALA A 532 -20.51 7.74 -9.10
CA ALA A 532 -19.39 7.78 -8.16
C ALA A 532 -18.13 8.39 -8.82
N PRO A 533 -17.36 9.24 -8.10
CA PRO A 533 -16.03 9.67 -8.52
C PRO A 533 -15.11 8.50 -8.86
N ALA A 534 -14.12 8.72 -9.72
CA ALA A 534 -12.97 7.82 -9.84
C ALA A 534 -12.04 8.00 -8.64
N LEU A 535 -11.41 6.91 -8.19
CA LEU A 535 -10.32 6.93 -7.21
C LEU A 535 -8.98 6.74 -7.92
N TYR A 536 -8.07 7.67 -7.69
CA TYR A 536 -6.71 7.67 -8.20
C TYR A 536 -5.68 7.54 -7.08
N MET A 537 -4.51 7.04 -7.42
CA MET A 537 -3.32 7.10 -6.56
C MET A 537 -2.11 7.55 -7.36
N ARG A 538 -1.31 8.48 -6.80
CA ARG A 538 0.06 8.76 -7.25
C ARG A 538 1.02 8.04 -6.32
N GLN A 539 1.80 7.11 -6.88
CA GLN A 539 2.91 6.51 -6.15
C GLN A 539 4.09 7.49 -6.15
N ILE A 540 4.51 7.87 -4.95
CA ILE A 540 5.68 8.71 -4.71
C ILE A 540 6.82 7.78 -4.34
N GLY A 541 7.79 7.62 -5.24
CA GLY A 541 9.03 6.88 -4.98
C GLY A 541 10.12 7.75 -4.36
N GLN A 542 11.17 7.09 -3.86
CA GLN A 542 12.40 7.76 -3.43
C GLN A 542 13.05 8.55 -4.59
N ARG A 543 13.83 9.59 -4.27
CA ARG A 543 14.52 10.46 -5.24
C ARG A 543 13.56 11.13 -6.23
N ASP A 544 12.45 11.67 -5.71
CA ASP A 544 11.43 12.43 -6.46
C ASP A 544 10.76 11.67 -7.62
N ALA A 545 10.82 10.34 -7.61
CA ALA A 545 10.21 9.48 -8.62
C ALA A 545 8.67 9.42 -8.49
N ILE A 546 7.98 10.48 -8.94
CA ILE A 546 6.52 10.50 -9.11
C ILE A 546 6.15 9.62 -10.31
N LYS A 547 5.35 8.57 -10.09
CA LYS A 547 4.75 7.80 -11.19
C LYS A 547 3.45 8.46 -11.68
N GLU A 548 3.06 8.16 -12.92
CA GLU A 548 1.76 8.55 -13.46
C GLU A 548 0.60 8.11 -12.53
N PRO A 549 -0.50 8.87 -12.44
CA PRO A 549 -1.62 8.51 -11.56
C PRO A 549 -2.29 7.21 -12.02
N MET A 550 -2.25 6.17 -11.18
CA MET A 550 -2.95 4.93 -11.45
C MET A 550 -4.44 5.04 -11.07
N VAL A 551 -5.31 4.46 -11.90
CA VAL A 551 -6.74 4.32 -11.60
C VAL A 551 -6.91 3.15 -10.63
N VAL A 552 -7.40 3.43 -9.42
CA VAL A 552 -7.66 2.42 -8.38
C VAL A 552 -9.10 1.92 -8.45
N ARG A 553 -10.04 2.83 -8.71
CA ARG A 553 -11.43 2.53 -9.11
C ARG A 553 -11.87 3.52 -10.18
N LYS A 554 -12.57 3.02 -11.20
CA LYS A 554 -13.09 3.84 -12.31
C LYS A 554 -14.28 4.69 -11.84
N GLN A 555 -14.51 5.82 -12.51
CA GLN A 555 -15.71 6.64 -12.32
C GLN A 555 -16.94 5.84 -12.76
N GLN A 556 -17.89 5.63 -11.87
CA GLN A 556 -19.14 4.93 -12.19
C GLN A 556 -20.10 5.87 -12.91
N MET A 557 -20.72 5.41 -14.00
CA MET A 557 -21.64 6.20 -14.82
C MET A 557 -22.86 5.41 -15.26
N LEU A 558 -24.02 6.04 -15.22
CA LEU A 558 -25.18 5.56 -15.96
C LEU A 558 -25.02 5.90 -17.45
N VAL A 559 -25.32 4.92 -18.30
CA VAL A 559 -25.39 5.08 -19.75
C VAL A 559 -26.67 4.44 -20.31
N ALA A 560 -27.12 4.91 -21.46
CA ALA A 560 -28.19 4.28 -22.23
C ALA A 560 -27.61 3.75 -23.56
N TRP A 561 -27.26 2.46 -23.60
CA TRP A 561 -26.73 1.79 -24.80
C TRP A 561 -27.81 1.00 -25.52
N GLY A 562 -28.18 1.47 -26.72
CA GLY A 562 -29.15 0.83 -27.60
C GLY A 562 -29.58 1.73 -28.77
N PRO A 563 -30.49 1.26 -29.64
CA PRO A 563 -31.11 2.07 -30.70
C PRO A 563 -31.81 3.31 -30.13
N GLU A 564 -31.89 4.39 -30.93
CA GLU A 564 -32.52 5.63 -30.48
C GLU A 564 -34.01 5.43 -30.16
N GLU A 565 -34.69 4.61 -30.95
CA GLU A 565 -36.08 4.21 -30.78
C GLU A 565 -36.28 3.53 -29.43
N LYS A 566 -35.34 2.69 -28.98
CA LYS A 566 -35.39 2.07 -27.65
C LYS A 566 -35.15 3.09 -26.53
N ARG A 567 -34.18 4.02 -26.70
CA ARG A 567 -33.94 5.10 -25.72
C ARG A 567 -35.17 5.99 -25.56
N ARG A 568 -35.78 6.35 -26.68
CA ARG A 568 -36.98 7.20 -26.74
C ARG A 568 -38.18 6.50 -26.11
N ALA A 569 -38.47 5.26 -26.52
CA ALA A 569 -39.54 4.45 -25.92
C ALA A 569 -39.33 4.18 -24.42
N TYR A 570 -38.09 4.02 -23.93
CA TYR A 570 -37.83 3.91 -22.49
C TYR A 570 -38.21 5.22 -21.75
N ARG A 571 -37.83 6.38 -22.29
CA ARG A 571 -38.18 7.71 -21.73
C ARG A 571 -39.68 8.05 -21.84
N GLU A 572 -40.35 7.61 -22.91
CA GLU A 572 -41.75 7.97 -23.20
C GLU A 572 -42.77 7.01 -22.56
N ASN A 573 -42.40 5.74 -22.34
CA ASN A 573 -43.32 4.72 -21.78
C ASN A 573 -43.11 4.42 -20.30
N GLY A 574 -41.97 4.80 -19.71
CA GLY A 574 -41.70 4.63 -18.28
C GLY A 574 -42.09 5.87 -17.48
N ASP A 575 -42.38 5.68 -16.19
CA ASP A 575 -42.85 6.77 -15.33
C ASP A 575 -41.78 7.86 -15.08
N GLN A 576 -42.23 9.09 -14.83
CA GLN A 576 -41.35 10.22 -14.57
C GLN A 576 -40.85 10.18 -13.13
N THR A 577 -39.53 10.32 -12.94
CA THR A 577 -38.90 10.28 -11.62
C THR A 577 -39.52 11.26 -10.62
N LEU A 578 -39.51 10.88 -9.34
CA LEU A 578 -39.92 11.76 -8.24
C LEU A 578 -39.10 13.06 -8.25
N VAL A 579 -37.80 12.95 -8.58
CA VAL A 579 -36.89 14.07 -8.81
C VAL A 579 -37.35 14.96 -9.97
N SER A 580 -37.78 14.40 -11.11
CA SER A 580 -38.29 15.17 -12.26
C SER A 580 -39.59 15.91 -11.91
N HIS A 581 -40.53 15.25 -11.24
CA HIS A 581 -41.76 15.90 -10.75
C HIS A 581 -41.44 17.02 -9.76
N LEU A 582 -40.56 16.77 -8.79
CA LEU A 582 -40.12 17.78 -7.83
C LEU A 582 -39.38 18.93 -8.51
N TYR A 583 -38.48 18.68 -9.46
CA TYR A 583 -37.77 19.71 -10.22
C TYR A 583 -38.74 20.55 -11.04
N SER A 584 -39.55 19.91 -11.90
CA SER A 584 -40.49 20.54 -12.83
C SER A 584 -41.64 21.30 -12.15
N SER A 585 -41.92 21.03 -10.87
CA SER A 585 -42.93 21.75 -10.10
C SER A 585 -42.68 23.27 -10.08
N LYS A 586 -43.52 24.04 -10.77
CA LYS A 586 -43.44 25.52 -10.73
C LYS A 586 -43.75 25.99 -9.32
N SER A 587 -42.87 26.82 -8.75
CA SER A 587 -43.21 27.53 -7.53
C SER A 587 -44.35 28.52 -7.82
N LEU A 588 -45.31 28.65 -6.90
CA LEU A 588 -46.41 29.62 -6.99
C LEU A 588 -45.90 31.00 -6.56
N GLY A 589 -45.06 31.61 -7.41
CA GLY A 589 -44.53 32.96 -7.22
C GLY A 589 -43.32 33.26 -8.11
N GLU A 590 -42.41 32.30 -8.25
CA GLU A 590 -41.18 32.44 -9.04
C GLU A 590 -41.20 31.47 -10.24
N GLY A 591 -41.40 32.03 -11.44
CA GLY A 591 -40.80 31.44 -12.63
C GLY A 591 -39.28 31.63 -12.55
N TRP A 592 -38.50 30.72 -13.15
CA TRP A 592 -37.06 30.51 -12.89
C TRP A 592 -36.10 31.72 -13.09
N ALA A 593 -36.60 32.90 -13.48
CA ALA A 593 -35.85 34.14 -13.66
C ALA A 593 -34.91 34.57 -12.50
N PRO A 594 -35.20 34.40 -11.19
CA PRO A 594 -34.28 34.86 -10.15
C PRO A 594 -33.03 33.99 -10.00
N PHE A 595 -32.97 32.81 -10.62
CA PHE A 595 -31.79 31.93 -10.61
C PHE A 595 -30.72 32.30 -11.64
N TRP A 596 -30.93 33.35 -12.46
CA TRP A 596 -30.03 33.79 -13.54
C TRP A 596 -29.28 35.11 -13.23
N LYS A 597 -28.99 35.42 -11.96
CA LYS A 597 -28.32 36.66 -11.52
C LYS A 597 -27.21 36.44 -10.49
#